data_AF-A0A1J4KZ80-F1
#
_entry.id   AF-A0A1J4KZ80-F1
#
_cell.length_a   1.000
_cell.length_b   1.000
_cell.length_c   1.000
_cell.angle_alpha   90.00
_cell.angle_beta   90.00
_cell.angle_gamma   90.00
#
_symmetry.space_group_name_H-M   'P 1'
#
loop_
_entity.id
_entity.type
_entity.pdbx_description
1 polymer ?
#
loop_
_entity_poly.entity_id
_entity_poly.type
_entity_poly.pdbx_seq_one_letter_code
_entity_poly.pdbx_strand_id
1 'polypeptide(L)'
;MSQPSNAFDFDFYFNATEESFAAEKQQMLDRVEELRKSWEEVVELDRTAVQKCTELNELKNILSKNHLQILRTREEILNAECLNAKLQFQNRLLQNEIWRLLPYAETDSSTIDYKIALDHEQFEQPKIKKVIPDQKYSKVLSELLRKWEDLASTQHYVFEEEVNLRNKDEACFESFLEDYQKQNADAHQRIDVQLDELLQRINAEKFTNTESVSQHKSMIDAMDRKKENLLTKASEFEMAVTQKKIRQRTIAQKKGATLCNAARERIRNIERLNVRRYEMMKSQDAELNRLYKEKTETVKKLKDKSRRLKKNNNGFLKQGKIMIEKLECQLNALISAAAAMKLCPFEEHQYIINAVSSAVKNQAEKVMTFDEMSLKVKNMGDRIGKLAQVFL
;
A
#
# COMPACT_ATOMS: atom_id res chain seq x y z
N MET A 1 11.25 27.58 1.08
CA MET A 1 10.24 27.24 0.07
C MET A 1 10.34 25.74 -0.17
N SER A 2 9.53 24.97 0.56
CA SER A 2 9.43 23.52 0.42
C SER A 2 8.59 23.20 -0.82
N GLN A 3 9.17 22.48 -1.77
CA GLN A 3 8.45 21.96 -2.94
C GLN A 3 7.34 21.02 -2.47
N PRO A 4 6.11 21.11 -3.01
CA PRO A 4 5.11 20.09 -2.76
C PRO A 4 5.53 18.81 -3.47
N SER A 5 5.58 17.71 -2.73
CA SER A 5 5.70 16.37 -3.27
C SER A 5 4.50 16.10 -4.16
N ASN A 6 4.70 16.02 -5.47
CA ASN A 6 3.74 15.39 -6.39
C ASN A 6 3.69 13.88 -6.06
N ALA A 7 3.00 13.53 -4.98
CA ALA A 7 2.46 12.20 -4.83
C ALA A 7 1.38 12.06 -5.90
N PHE A 8 1.63 11.19 -6.88
CA PHE A 8 0.65 10.81 -7.88
C PHE A 8 -0.59 10.32 -7.12
N ASP A 9 -1.70 11.06 -7.19
CA ASP A 9 -2.92 10.77 -6.44
C ASP A 9 -3.64 9.59 -7.11
N PHE A 10 -3.21 8.39 -6.73
CA PHE A 10 -3.69 7.13 -7.30
C PHE A 10 -5.21 7.00 -7.18
N ASP A 11 -5.79 7.53 -6.10
CA ASP A 11 -7.23 7.50 -5.85
C ASP A 11 -8.00 8.35 -6.88
N PHE A 12 -7.44 9.50 -7.28
CA PHE A 12 -8.02 10.31 -8.35
C PHE A 12 -8.02 9.58 -9.70
N TYR A 13 -6.90 8.92 -10.05
CA TYR A 13 -6.81 8.16 -11.29
C TYR A 13 -7.75 6.94 -11.28
N PHE A 14 -7.81 6.22 -10.17
CA PHE A 14 -8.70 5.07 -10.01
C PHE A 14 -10.18 5.46 -10.18
N ASN A 15 -10.61 6.52 -9.49
CA ASN A 15 -11.99 7.02 -9.59
C ASN A 15 -12.31 7.51 -11.02
N ALA A 16 -11.40 8.25 -11.67
CA ALA A 16 -11.60 8.69 -13.04
C ALA A 16 -11.72 7.51 -14.04
N THR A 17 -10.99 6.43 -13.78
CA THR A 17 -11.05 5.21 -14.61
C THR A 17 -12.37 4.46 -14.38
N GLU A 18 -12.82 4.35 -13.12
CA GLU A 18 -14.10 3.73 -12.76
C GLU A 18 -15.29 4.51 -13.35
N GLU A 19 -15.27 5.84 -13.27
CA GLU A 19 -16.27 6.72 -13.91
C GLU A 19 -16.29 6.56 -15.44
N SER A 20 -15.12 6.44 -16.07
CA SER A 20 -15.02 6.21 -17.52
C SER A 20 -15.63 4.86 -17.92
N PHE A 21 -15.34 3.78 -17.18
CA PHE A 21 -15.94 2.46 -17.44
C PHE A 21 -17.46 2.46 -17.20
N ALA A 22 -17.93 3.17 -16.16
CA ALA A 22 -19.36 3.32 -15.90
C ALA A 22 -20.07 4.09 -17.03
N ALA A 23 -19.45 5.16 -17.54
CA ALA A 23 -19.97 5.94 -18.66
C ALA A 23 -20.03 5.12 -19.96
N GLU A 24 -18.97 4.36 -20.26
CA GLU A 24 -18.94 3.49 -21.45
C GLU A 24 -20.01 2.39 -21.38
N LYS A 25 -20.19 1.78 -20.19
CA LYS A 25 -21.27 0.83 -19.95
C LYS A 25 -22.65 1.45 -20.15
N GLN A 26 -22.89 2.65 -19.62
CA GLN A 26 -24.16 3.34 -19.77
C GLN A 26 -24.44 3.67 -21.25
N GLN A 27 -23.43 4.14 -21.98
CA GLN A 27 -23.54 4.41 -23.41
C GLN A 27 -23.88 3.15 -24.21
N MET A 28 -23.29 2.00 -23.86
CA MET A 28 -23.66 0.72 -24.46
C MET A 28 -25.12 0.34 -24.18
N LEU A 29 -25.58 0.50 -22.93
CA LEU A 29 -26.97 0.20 -22.55
C LEU A 29 -27.96 1.09 -23.29
N ASP A 30 -27.68 2.39 -23.40
CA ASP A 30 -28.54 3.34 -24.12
C ASP A 30 -28.66 2.96 -25.60
N ARG A 31 -27.54 2.54 -26.22
CA ARG A 31 -27.53 2.09 -27.62
C ARG A 31 -28.31 0.78 -27.83
N VAL A 32 -28.28 -0.13 -26.87
CA VAL A 32 -29.11 -1.35 -26.89
C VAL A 32 -30.59 -0.99 -26.82
N GLU A 33 -30.96 -0.03 -25.98
CA GLU A 33 -32.34 0.42 -25.84
C GLU A 33 -32.86 1.14 -27.10
N GLU A 34 -32.01 1.94 -27.77
CA GLU A 34 -32.35 2.54 -29.08
C GLU A 34 -32.59 1.47 -30.15
N LEU A 35 -31.68 0.50 -30.27
CA LEU A 35 -31.84 -0.62 -31.22
C LEU A 35 -33.12 -1.42 -30.95
N ARG A 36 -33.45 -1.63 -29.67
CA ARG A 36 -34.69 -2.28 -29.26
C ARG A 36 -35.92 -1.49 -29.71
N LYS A 37 -35.95 -0.17 -29.52
CA LYS A 37 -37.08 0.67 -29.97
C LYS A 37 -37.25 0.64 -31.48
N SER A 38 -36.15 0.75 -32.24
CA SER A 38 -36.20 0.64 -33.70
C SER A 38 -36.71 -0.73 -34.14
N TRP A 39 -36.36 -1.80 -33.43
CA TRP A 39 -36.89 -3.13 -33.70
C TRP A 39 -38.39 -3.23 -33.43
N GLU A 40 -38.87 -2.67 -32.31
CA GLU A 40 -40.30 -2.62 -31.99
C GLU A 40 -41.10 -1.83 -33.05
N GLU A 41 -40.56 -0.71 -33.57
CA GLU A 41 -41.18 0.05 -34.67
C GLU A 41 -41.27 -0.76 -35.97
N VAL A 42 -40.21 -1.47 -36.34
CA VAL A 42 -40.19 -2.32 -37.54
C VAL A 42 -41.22 -3.45 -37.45
N VAL A 43 -41.32 -4.09 -36.28
CA VAL A 43 -42.31 -5.17 -36.06
C VAL A 43 -43.75 -4.65 -36.20
N GLU A 44 -44.04 -3.44 -35.69
CA GLU A 44 -45.39 -2.86 -35.78
C GLU A 44 -45.74 -2.43 -37.22
N LEU A 45 -44.75 -1.92 -37.97
CA LEU A 45 -44.90 -1.63 -39.39
C LEU A 45 -45.17 -2.90 -40.21
N ASP A 46 -44.42 -3.97 -39.97
CA ASP A 46 -44.63 -5.27 -40.62
C ASP A 46 -46.03 -5.82 -40.32
N ARG A 47 -46.47 -5.73 -39.06
CA ARG A 47 -47.81 -6.16 -38.66
C ARG A 47 -48.91 -5.37 -39.38
N THR A 48 -48.72 -4.06 -39.51
CA THR A 48 -49.64 -3.17 -40.24
C THR A 48 -49.67 -3.49 -41.73
N ALA A 49 -48.50 -3.75 -42.34
CA ALA A 49 -48.40 -4.14 -43.74
C ALA A 49 -49.14 -5.45 -44.02
N VAL A 50 -48.94 -6.47 -43.17
CA VAL A 50 -49.65 -7.76 -43.26
C VAL A 50 -51.17 -7.57 -43.17
N GLN A 51 -51.66 -6.76 -42.23
CA GLN A 51 -53.09 -6.44 -42.13
C GLN A 51 -53.62 -5.80 -43.41
N LYS A 52 -52.92 -4.80 -43.94
CA LYS A 52 -53.32 -4.11 -45.19
C LYS A 52 -53.33 -5.04 -46.40
N CYS A 53 -52.35 -5.93 -46.52
CA CYS A 53 -52.35 -6.97 -47.56
C CYS A 53 -53.54 -7.92 -47.43
N THR A 54 -53.93 -8.26 -46.21
CA THR A 54 -55.10 -9.13 -45.95
C THR A 54 -56.40 -8.43 -46.36
N GLU A 55 -56.60 -7.18 -45.95
CA GLU A 55 -57.76 -6.35 -46.35
C GLU A 55 -57.86 -6.19 -47.88
N LEU A 56 -56.73 -5.93 -48.55
CA LEU A 56 -56.67 -5.85 -50.01
C LEU A 56 -57.09 -7.15 -50.70
N ASN A 57 -56.64 -8.30 -50.16
CA ASN A 57 -57.01 -9.60 -50.70
C ASN A 57 -58.51 -9.89 -50.52
N GLU A 58 -59.10 -9.50 -49.39
CA GLU A 58 -60.55 -9.60 -49.17
C GLU A 58 -61.34 -8.73 -50.15
N LEU A 59 -60.93 -7.47 -50.35
CA LEU A 59 -61.54 -6.55 -51.31
C LEU A 59 -61.47 -7.09 -52.75
N LYS A 60 -60.31 -7.63 -53.15
CA LYS A 60 -60.12 -8.28 -54.45
C LYS A 60 -61.08 -9.46 -54.64
N ASN A 61 -61.21 -10.31 -53.62
CA ASN A 61 -62.12 -11.45 -53.66
C ASN A 61 -63.60 -11.03 -53.75
N ILE A 62 -63.98 -9.93 -53.08
CA ILE A 62 -65.35 -9.39 -53.17
C ILE A 62 -65.62 -8.84 -54.58
N LEU A 63 -64.68 -8.09 -55.16
CA LEU A 63 -64.81 -7.52 -56.50
C LEU A 63 -64.93 -8.60 -57.58
N SER A 64 -64.05 -9.62 -57.56
CA SER A 64 -64.10 -10.74 -58.52
C SER A 64 -65.42 -11.51 -58.43
N LYS A 65 -65.92 -11.78 -57.21
CA LYS A 65 -67.23 -12.43 -57.00
C LYS A 65 -68.41 -11.60 -57.51
N ASN A 66 -68.36 -10.27 -57.34
CA ASN A 66 -69.45 -9.39 -57.77
C ASN A 66 -69.57 -9.32 -59.30
N HIS A 67 -68.47 -9.28 -60.05
CA HIS A 67 -68.52 -9.26 -61.53
C HIS A 67 -69.10 -10.55 -62.10
N LEU A 68 -68.71 -11.71 -61.57
CA LEU A 68 -69.28 -13.01 -61.97
C LEU A 68 -70.76 -13.12 -61.59
N GLN A 69 -71.16 -12.57 -60.44
CA GLN A 69 -72.57 -12.55 -60.02
C GLN A 69 -73.44 -11.66 -60.92
N ILE A 70 -72.90 -10.54 -61.42
CA ILE A 70 -73.61 -9.69 -62.39
C ILE A 70 -73.81 -10.43 -63.72
N LEU A 71 -72.79 -11.11 -64.22
CA LEU A 71 -72.90 -11.93 -65.45
C LEU A 71 -73.92 -13.06 -65.30
N ARG A 72 -73.91 -13.75 -64.15
CA ARG A 72 -74.89 -14.78 -63.82
C ARG A 72 -76.32 -14.24 -63.76
N THR A 73 -76.52 -13.10 -63.09
CA THR A 73 -77.84 -12.43 -63.03
C THR A 73 -78.32 -12.04 -64.44
N ARG A 74 -77.44 -11.54 -65.31
CA ARG A 74 -77.78 -11.22 -66.71
C ARG A 74 -78.18 -12.46 -67.51
N GLU A 75 -77.49 -13.58 -67.32
CA GLU A 75 -77.82 -14.87 -67.92
C GLU A 75 -79.20 -15.38 -67.45
N GLU A 76 -79.47 -15.30 -66.15
CA GLU A 76 -80.76 -15.69 -65.55
C GLU A 76 -81.92 -14.83 -66.10
N ILE A 77 -81.72 -13.51 -66.22
CA ILE A 77 -82.71 -12.61 -66.85
C ILE A 77 -82.97 -13.01 -68.30
N LEU A 78 -81.91 -13.27 -69.06
CA LEU A 78 -82.04 -13.62 -70.48
C LEU A 78 -82.72 -14.98 -70.69
N ASN A 79 -82.45 -15.95 -69.81
CA ASN A 79 -83.16 -17.22 -69.75
C ASN A 79 -84.66 -17.02 -69.45
N ALA A 80 -85.00 -16.12 -68.53
CA ALA A 80 -86.38 -15.77 -68.23
C ALA A 80 -87.08 -15.08 -69.41
N GLU A 81 -86.39 -14.17 -70.12
CA GLU A 81 -86.91 -13.54 -71.34
C GLU A 81 -87.17 -14.60 -72.45
N CYS A 82 -86.25 -15.54 -72.64
CA CYS A 82 -86.40 -16.65 -73.59
C CYS A 82 -87.59 -17.55 -73.23
N LEU A 83 -87.74 -17.91 -71.95
CA LEU A 83 -88.86 -18.70 -71.47
C LEU A 83 -90.20 -17.98 -71.69
N ASN A 84 -90.26 -16.68 -71.41
CA ASN A 84 -91.45 -15.86 -71.64
C ASN A 84 -91.82 -15.82 -73.13
N ALA A 85 -90.84 -15.65 -74.03
CA ALA A 85 -91.06 -15.73 -75.47
C ALA A 85 -91.56 -17.13 -75.90
N LYS A 86 -91.01 -18.20 -75.35
CA LYS A 86 -91.52 -19.57 -75.60
C LYS A 86 -92.97 -19.73 -75.17
N LEU A 87 -93.32 -19.27 -73.97
CA LEU A 87 -94.67 -19.37 -73.41
C LEU A 87 -95.68 -18.55 -74.23
N GLN A 88 -95.33 -17.31 -74.58
CA GLN A 88 -96.18 -16.45 -75.40
C GLN A 88 -96.41 -17.05 -76.81
N PHE A 89 -95.39 -17.67 -77.42
CA PHE A 89 -95.56 -18.40 -78.69
C PHE A 89 -96.53 -19.58 -78.54
N GLN A 90 -96.35 -20.40 -77.51
CA GLN A 90 -97.25 -21.53 -77.21
C GLN A 90 -98.69 -21.05 -76.96
N ASN A 91 -98.87 -19.97 -76.21
CA ASN A 91 -100.17 -19.38 -75.94
C ASN A 91 -100.85 -18.92 -77.24
N ARG A 92 -100.09 -18.33 -78.16
CA ARG A 92 -100.60 -17.91 -79.48
C ARG A 92 -100.95 -19.10 -80.37
N LEU A 93 -100.14 -20.17 -80.37
CA LEU A 93 -100.47 -21.41 -81.07
C LEU A 93 -101.76 -22.02 -80.52
N LEU A 94 -101.91 -22.07 -79.20
CA LEU A 94 -103.13 -22.53 -78.54
C LEU A 94 -104.34 -21.67 -78.91
N GLN A 95 -104.22 -20.34 -78.87
CA GLN A 95 -105.27 -19.42 -79.31
C GLN A 95 -105.66 -19.69 -80.76
N ASN A 96 -104.69 -19.82 -81.67
CA ASN A 96 -104.97 -20.12 -83.08
C ASN A 96 -105.67 -21.47 -83.27
N GLU A 97 -105.27 -22.50 -82.51
CA GLU A 97 -105.91 -23.81 -82.58
C GLU A 97 -107.32 -23.78 -81.98
N ILE A 98 -107.53 -23.05 -80.88
CA ILE A 98 -108.87 -22.76 -80.34
C ILE A 98 -109.73 -22.10 -81.41
N TRP A 99 -109.27 -21.00 -82.03
CA TRP A 99 -110.00 -20.31 -83.09
C TRP A 99 -110.32 -21.20 -84.29
N ARG A 100 -109.41 -22.11 -84.65
CA ARG A 100 -109.61 -23.08 -85.73
C ARG A 100 -110.66 -24.14 -85.38
N LEU A 101 -110.70 -24.60 -84.15
CA LEU A 101 -111.60 -25.64 -83.67
C LEU A 101 -112.96 -25.08 -83.21
N LEU A 102 -113.04 -23.79 -82.90
CA LEU A 102 -114.23 -23.08 -82.43
C LEU A 102 -115.47 -23.30 -83.31
N PRO A 103 -115.39 -23.30 -84.66
CA PRO A 103 -116.55 -23.59 -85.52
C PRO A 103 -117.04 -25.04 -85.47
N TYR A 104 -116.23 -25.96 -84.92
CA TYR A 104 -116.54 -27.38 -84.77
C TYR A 104 -116.91 -27.76 -83.33
N ALA A 105 -116.89 -26.81 -82.40
CA ALA A 105 -117.33 -27.04 -81.03
C ALA A 105 -118.86 -27.10 -81.01
N GLU A 106 -119.42 -28.28 -80.74
CA GLU A 106 -120.86 -28.47 -80.56
C GLU A 106 -121.39 -27.58 -79.43
N THR A 107 -122.36 -26.72 -79.72
CA THR A 107 -122.97 -25.77 -78.78
C THR A 107 -123.90 -26.41 -77.75
N ASP A 108 -124.05 -27.74 -77.75
CA ASP A 108 -125.05 -28.44 -76.93
C ASP A 108 -124.52 -28.97 -75.57
N SER A 109 -123.31 -28.56 -75.17
CA SER A 109 -122.78 -28.84 -73.82
C SER A 109 -123.05 -27.66 -72.87
N SER A 110 -124.04 -27.82 -72.00
CA SER A 110 -124.49 -26.85 -70.99
C SER A 110 -123.58 -26.72 -69.76
N THR A 111 -122.28 -26.94 -69.88
CA THR A 111 -121.36 -26.83 -68.73
C THR A 111 -120.10 -26.04 -69.08
N ILE A 112 -120.09 -24.82 -68.53
CA ILE A 112 -118.94 -23.95 -68.19
C ILE A 112 -118.57 -22.88 -69.25
N ASP A 113 -119.25 -21.74 -69.15
CA ASP A 113 -118.71 -20.36 -69.11
C ASP A 113 -117.63 -19.90 -70.10
N TYR A 114 -117.66 -20.35 -71.35
CA TYR A 114 -117.06 -19.58 -72.46
C TYR A 114 -118.09 -19.33 -73.56
N LYS A 115 -119.14 -18.57 -73.23
CA LYS A 115 -119.97 -17.93 -74.27
C LYS A 115 -119.22 -16.74 -74.85
N ILE A 116 -118.27 -17.02 -75.74
CA ILE A 116 -117.86 -16.02 -76.72
C ILE A 116 -119.04 -15.92 -77.69
N ALA A 117 -119.80 -14.83 -77.61
CA ALA A 117 -120.85 -14.54 -78.57
C ALA A 117 -120.20 -14.37 -79.95
N LEU A 118 -120.28 -15.41 -80.77
CA LEU A 118 -119.74 -15.42 -82.12
C LEU A 118 -120.91 -15.29 -83.07
N ASP A 119 -120.94 -14.16 -83.76
CA ASP A 119 -121.89 -13.90 -84.84
C ASP A 119 -121.58 -14.88 -85.97
N HIS A 120 -122.40 -15.93 -86.10
CA HIS A 120 -122.17 -17.01 -87.08
C HIS A 120 -122.22 -16.52 -88.54
N GLU A 121 -122.76 -15.33 -88.80
CA GLU A 121 -122.84 -14.74 -90.14
C GLU A 121 -121.51 -14.14 -90.65
N GLN A 122 -120.48 -14.00 -89.81
CA GLN A 122 -119.17 -13.48 -90.22
C GLN A 122 -118.06 -14.54 -90.40
N PHE A 123 -118.35 -15.82 -90.12
CA PHE A 123 -117.33 -16.86 -90.23
C PHE A 123 -117.23 -17.42 -91.66
N GLU A 124 -116.36 -16.84 -92.49
CA GLU A 124 -115.77 -17.59 -93.60
C GLU A 124 -115.02 -18.81 -93.02
N GLN A 125 -115.18 -19.99 -93.63
CA GLN A 125 -114.36 -21.16 -93.32
C GLN A 125 -112.87 -20.76 -93.30
N PRO A 126 -112.08 -21.21 -92.31
CA PRO A 126 -110.66 -20.85 -92.26
C PRO A 126 -109.95 -21.44 -93.48
N LYS A 127 -109.71 -20.62 -94.50
CA LYS A 127 -109.06 -21.00 -95.77
C LYS A 127 -107.57 -21.38 -95.62
N ILE A 128 -106.99 -21.26 -94.43
CA ILE A 128 -105.54 -21.39 -94.25
C ILE A 128 -105.21 -22.73 -93.58
N LYS A 129 -104.73 -23.70 -94.38
CA LYS A 129 -104.26 -25.03 -93.90
C LYS A 129 -102.90 -25.01 -93.21
N LYS A 130 -102.17 -23.88 -93.21
CA LYS A 130 -100.83 -23.75 -92.61
C LYS A 130 -100.67 -22.44 -91.86
N VAL A 131 -100.25 -22.51 -90.61
CA VAL A 131 -99.88 -21.35 -89.79
C VAL A 131 -98.79 -20.55 -90.52
N ILE A 132 -99.05 -19.26 -90.77
CA ILE A 132 -98.08 -18.34 -91.38
C ILE A 132 -97.05 -17.94 -90.32
N PRO A 133 -95.74 -17.86 -90.65
CA PRO A 133 -94.71 -17.40 -89.72
C PRO A 133 -95.01 -16.00 -89.17
N ASP A 134 -95.05 -15.86 -87.85
CA ASP A 134 -95.31 -14.59 -87.19
C ASP A 134 -94.06 -13.70 -87.20
N GLN A 135 -94.04 -12.70 -88.08
CA GLN A 135 -92.91 -11.77 -88.23
C GLN A 135 -92.57 -11.03 -86.93
N LYS A 136 -93.56 -10.78 -86.05
CA LYS A 136 -93.32 -10.15 -84.74
C LYS A 136 -92.49 -11.07 -83.85
N TYR A 137 -92.80 -12.37 -83.84
CA TYR A 137 -92.06 -13.38 -83.09
C TYR A 137 -90.65 -13.61 -83.61
N SER A 138 -90.50 -13.59 -84.94
CA SER A 138 -89.18 -13.68 -85.56
C SER A 138 -88.25 -12.55 -85.11
N LYS A 139 -88.76 -11.31 -84.99
CA LYS A 139 -87.96 -10.18 -84.49
C LYS A 139 -87.56 -10.36 -83.03
N VAL A 140 -88.48 -10.79 -82.16
CA VAL A 140 -88.20 -11.04 -80.74
C VAL A 140 -87.14 -12.14 -80.57
N LEU A 141 -87.22 -13.22 -81.35
CA LEU A 141 -86.22 -14.31 -81.32
C LEU A 141 -84.85 -13.85 -81.82
N SER A 142 -84.80 -13.05 -82.88
CA SER A 142 -83.56 -12.46 -83.39
C SER A 142 -82.91 -11.51 -82.38
N GLU A 143 -83.70 -10.68 -81.68
CA GLU A 143 -83.19 -9.80 -80.63
C GLU A 143 -82.66 -10.59 -79.42
N LEU A 144 -83.35 -11.64 -79.00
CA LEU A 144 -82.90 -12.53 -77.92
C LEU A 144 -81.61 -13.26 -78.27
N LEU A 145 -81.50 -13.78 -79.49
CA LEU A 145 -80.29 -14.44 -79.97
C LEU A 145 -79.09 -13.48 -79.92
N ARG A 146 -79.27 -12.24 -80.41
CA ARG A 146 -78.23 -11.21 -80.35
C ARG A 146 -77.79 -10.91 -78.93
N LYS A 147 -78.73 -10.72 -78.00
CA LYS A 147 -78.42 -10.51 -76.57
C LYS A 147 -77.65 -11.70 -75.98
N TRP A 148 -77.94 -12.92 -76.42
CA TRP A 148 -77.25 -14.14 -75.96
C TRP A 148 -75.81 -14.20 -76.49
N GLU A 149 -75.61 -13.90 -77.77
CA GLU A 149 -74.29 -13.81 -78.40
C GLU A 149 -73.42 -12.72 -77.75
N ASP A 150 -74.00 -11.55 -77.46
CA ASP A 150 -73.33 -10.45 -76.76
C ASP A 150 -72.91 -10.86 -75.33
N LEU A 151 -73.80 -11.54 -74.60
CA LEU A 151 -73.52 -12.01 -73.25
C LEU A 151 -72.43 -13.08 -73.24
N ALA A 152 -72.49 -14.06 -74.15
CA ALA A 152 -71.48 -15.12 -74.27
C ALA A 152 -70.11 -14.54 -74.62
N SER A 153 -70.06 -13.56 -75.53
CA SER A 153 -68.83 -12.85 -75.87
C SER A 153 -68.25 -12.09 -74.68
N THR A 154 -69.12 -11.41 -73.91
CA THR A 154 -68.71 -10.69 -72.69
C THR A 154 -68.20 -11.65 -71.61
N GLN A 155 -68.88 -12.77 -71.38
CA GLN A 155 -68.45 -13.80 -70.43
C GLN A 155 -67.08 -14.34 -70.81
N HIS A 156 -66.86 -14.67 -72.10
CA HIS A 156 -65.58 -15.16 -72.57
C HIS A 156 -64.43 -14.18 -72.30
N TYR A 157 -64.62 -12.90 -72.63
CA TYR A 157 -63.64 -11.85 -72.37
C TYR A 157 -63.30 -11.72 -70.86
N VAL A 158 -64.32 -11.67 -70.00
CA VAL A 158 -64.12 -11.54 -68.55
C VAL A 158 -63.39 -12.76 -67.97
N PHE A 159 -63.70 -13.97 -68.45
CA PHE A 159 -63.00 -15.18 -68.02
C PHE A 159 -61.53 -15.19 -68.46
N GLU A 160 -61.23 -14.79 -69.70
CA GLU A 160 -59.84 -14.68 -70.16
C GLU A 160 -59.06 -13.62 -69.39
N GLU A 161 -59.68 -12.47 -69.10
CA GLU A 161 -59.06 -11.41 -68.30
C GLU A 161 -58.76 -11.86 -66.87
N GLU A 162 -59.71 -12.51 -66.19
CA GLU A 162 -59.52 -13.07 -64.85
C GLU A 162 -58.42 -14.13 -64.82
N VAL A 163 -58.38 -15.04 -65.81
CA VAL A 163 -57.30 -16.05 -65.91
C VAL A 163 -55.94 -15.37 -66.11
N ASN A 164 -55.86 -14.38 -66.99
CA ASN A 164 -54.62 -13.63 -67.23
C ASN A 164 -54.16 -12.85 -66.00
N LEU A 165 -55.08 -12.22 -65.26
CA LEU A 165 -54.79 -11.55 -63.99
C LEU A 165 -54.26 -12.55 -62.96
N ARG A 166 -54.91 -13.70 -62.82
CA ARG A 166 -54.49 -14.75 -61.89
C ARG A 166 -53.08 -15.25 -62.18
N ASN A 167 -52.76 -15.50 -63.45
CA ASN A 167 -51.44 -15.94 -63.87
C ASN A 167 -50.37 -14.86 -63.61
N LYS A 168 -50.69 -13.57 -63.83
CA LYS A 168 -49.78 -12.45 -63.52
C LYS A 168 -49.52 -12.31 -62.03
N ASP A 169 -50.57 -12.43 -61.21
CA ASP A 169 -50.45 -12.35 -59.76
C ASP A 169 -49.63 -13.51 -59.20
N GLU A 170 -49.83 -14.73 -59.71
CA GLU A 170 -49.07 -15.91 -59.33
C GLU A 170 -47.59 -15.74 -59.67
N ALA A 171 -47.25 -15.27 -60.89
CA ALA A 171 -45.87 -14.99 -61.27
C ALA A 171 -45.22 -13.88 -60.42
N CYS A 172 -45.95 -12.80 -60.11
CA CYS A 172 -45.45 -11.75 -59.20
C CYS A 172 -45.20 -12.30 -57.79
N PHE A 173 -46.09 -13.16 -57.30
CA PHE A 173 -45.96 -13.73 -55.96
C PHE A 173 -44.80 -14.73 -55.87
N GLU A 174 -44.59 -15.56 -56.90
CA GLU A 174 -43.42 -16.43 -57.00
C GLU A 174 -42.12 -15.64 -57.01
N SER A 175 -42.03 -14.57 -57.82
CA SER A 175 -40.86 -13.68 -57.84
C SER A 175 -40.61 -13.02 -56.48
N PHE A 176 -41.66 -12.54 -55.81
CA PHE A 176 -41.55 -11.96 -54.48
C PHE A 176 -41.07 -13.00 -53.44
N LEU A 177 -41.58 -14.23 -53.51
CA LEU A 177 -41.21 -15.30 -52.61
C LEU A 177 -39.73 -15.68 -52.79
N GLU A 178 -39.25 -15.78 -54.02
CA GLU A 178 -37.83 -16.04 -54.32
C GLU A 178 -36.93 -14.90 -53.79
N ASP A 179 -37.30 -13.64 -54.03
CA ASP A 179 -36.57 -12.49 -53.52
C ASP A 179 -36.53 -12.46 -51.99
N TYR A 180 -37.65 -12.75 -51.34
CA TYR A 180 -37.74 -12.83 -49.88
C TYR A 180 -36.86 -13.95 -49.32
N GLN A 181 -36.93 -15.15 -49.91
CA GLN A 181 -36.10 -16.28 -49.49
C GLN A 181 -34.61 -15.99 -49.64
N LYS A 182 -34.22 -15.33 -50.74
CA LYS A 182 -32.84 -14.91 -50.99
C LYS A 182 -32.38 -13.85 -49.99
N GLN A 183 -33.18 -12.80 -49.76
CA GLN A 183 -32.86 -11.78 -48.76
C GLN A 183 -32.72 -12.36 -47.36
N ASN A 184 -33.59 -13.30 -46.99
CA ASN A 184 -33.53 -13.97 -45.70
C ASN A 184 -32.26 -14.84 -45.57
N ALA A 185 -31.90 -15.59 -46.61
CA ALA A 185 -30.67 -16.37 -46.65
C ALA A 185 -29.41 -15.47 -46.55
N ASP A 186 -29.39 -14.36 -47.31
CA ASP A 186 -28.30 -13.38 -47.26
C ASP A 186 -28.20 -12.71 -45.88
N ALA A 187 -29.33 -12.40 -45.23
CA ALA A 187 -29.36 -11.84 -43.89
C ALA A 187 -28.80 -12.83 -42.85
N HIS A 188 -29.24 -14.10 -42.88
CA HIS A 188 -28.71 -15.14 -42.02
C HIS A 188 -27.20 -15.34 -42.22
N GLN A 189 -26.72 -15.38 -43.46
CA GLN A 189 -25.29 -15.49 -43.76
C GLN A 189 -24.50 -14.30 -43.18
N ARG A 190 -25.03 -13.07 -43.28
CA ARG A 190 -24.38 -11.89 -42.69
C ARG A 190 -24.34 -11.96 -41.17
N ILE A 191 -25.43 -12.40 -40.54
CA ILE A 191 -25.50 -12.60 -39.08
C ILE A 191 -24.45 -13.63 -38.67
N ASP A 192 -24.37 -14.78 -39.34
CA ASP A 192 -23.42 -15.84 -39.02
C ASP A 192 -21.97 -15.35 -39.12
N VAL A 193 -21.62 -14.62 -40.19
CA VAL A 193 -20.29 -14.01 -40.35
C VAL A 193 -19.97 -13.02 -39.23
N GLN A 194 -20.91 -12.15 -38.87
CA GLN A 194 -20.72 -11.21 -37.76
C GLN A 194 -20.57 -11.92 -36.41
N LEU A 195 -21.31 -13.01 -36.21
CA LEU A 195 -21.25 -13.82 -34.99
C LEU A 195 -19.91 -14.53 -34.88
N ASP A 196 -19.40 -15.10 -35.98
CA ASP A 196 -18.07 -15.69 -36.06
C ASP A 196 -16.96 -14.66 -35.80
N GLU A 197 -17.05 -13.46 -36.38
CA GLU A 197 -16.10 -12.37 -36.12
C GLU A 197 -16.10 -11.95 -34.63
N LEU A 198 -17.28 -11.82 -34.02
CA LEU A 198 -17.42 -11.51 -32.60
C LEU A 198 -16.84 -12.62 -31.72
N LEU A 199 -17.12 -13.89 -32.04
CA LEU A 199 -16.57 -15.03 -31.33
C LEU A 199 -15.04 -15.09 -31.43
N GLN A 200 -14.47 -14.80 -32.61
CA GLN A 200 -13.03 -14.70 -32.79
C GLN A 200 -12.42 -13.58 -31.93
N ARG A 201 -13.04 -12.39 -31.90
CA ARG A 201 -12.59 -11.28 -31.03
C ARG A 201 -12.65 -11.64 -29.55
N ILE A 202 -13.75 -12.23 -29.09
CA ILE A 202 -13.92 -12.68 -27.70
C ILE A 202 -12.85 -13.72 -27.34
N ASN A 203 -12.56 -14.66 -28.23
CA ASN A 203 -11.54 -15.68 -28.00
C ASN A 203 -10.13 -15.06 -27.94
N ALA A 204 -9.84 -14.09 -28.81
CA ALA A 204 -8.59 -13.35 -28.77
C ALA A 204 -8.43 -12.57 -27.45
N GLU A 205 -9.48 -11.88 -27.00
CA GLU A 205 -9.48 -11.16 -25.71
C GLU A 205 -9.35 -12.11 -24.51
N LYS A 206 -10.00 -13.27 -24.54
CA LYS A 206 -9.83 -14.30 -23.50
C LYS A 206 -8.38 -14.80 -23.45
N PHE A 207 -7.76 -14.98 -24.62
CA PHE A 207 -6.37 -15.40 -24.72
C PHE A 207 -5.41 -14.32 -24.17
N THR A 208 -5.57 -13.07 -24.58
CA THR A 208 -4.73 -11.96 -24.07
C THR A 208 -4.92 -11.76 -22.56
N ASN A 209 -6.15 -11.89 -22.06
CA ASN A 209 -6.41 -11.79 -20.62
C ASN A 209 -5.79 -12.95 -19.83
N THR A 210 -5.88 -14.19 -20.32
CA THR A 210 -5.22 -15.34 -19.67
C THR A 210 -3.69 -15.22 -19.69
N GLU A 211 -3.12 -14.70 -20.77
CA GLU A 211 -1.68 -14.41 -20.84
C GLU A 211 -1.27 -13.31 -19.84
N SER A 212 -2.04 -12.21 -19.77
CA SER A 212 -1.82 -11.13 -18.80
C SER A 212 -1.91 -11.62 -17.35
N VAL A 213 -2.94 -12.41 -17.01
CA VAL A 213 -3.09 -13.01 -15.68
C VAL A 213 -1.91 -13.93 -15.35
N SER A 214 -1.43 -14.71 -16.31
CA SER A 214 -0.24 -15.56 -16.14
C SER A 214 1.03 -14.74 -15.88
N GLN A 215 1.25 -13.67 -16.64
CA GLN A 215 2.38 -12.76 -16.45
C GLN A 215 2.33 -12.08 -15.07
N HIS A 216 1.16 -11.58 -14.67
CA HIS A 216 0.96 -10.98 -13.35
C HIS A 216 1.23 -11.98 -12.23
N LYS A 217 0.76 -13.23 -12.36
CA LYS A 217 1.05 -14.29 -11.39
C LYS A 217 2.54 -14.57 -11.26
N SER A 218 3.26 -14.68 -12.38
CA SER A 218 4.71 -14.86 -12.37
C SER A 218 5.45 -13.68 -11.72
N MET A 219 4.96 -12.45 -11.91
CA MET A 219 5.53 -11.26 -11.29
C MET A 219 5.32 -11.25 -9.77
N ILE A 220 4.12 -11.63 -9.32
CA ILE A 220 3.79 -11.77 -7.89
C ILE A 220 4.72 -12.83 -7.25
N ASP A 221 4.84 -14.01 -7.86
CA ASP A 221 5.71 -15.08 -7.37
C ASP A 221 7.18 -14.62 -7.26
N ALA A 222 7.67 -13.84 -8.23
CA ALA A 222 9.03 -13.29 -8.20
C ALA A 222 9.21 -12.26 -7.07
N MET A 223 8.20 -11.41 -6.83
CA MET A 223 8.20 -10.43 -5.75
C MET A 223 8.15 -11.10 -4.38
N ASP A 224 7.36 -12.16 -4.22
CA ASP A 224 7.29 -12.94 -2.97
C ASP A 224 8.61 -13.65 -2.67
N ARG A 225 9.26 -14.27 -3.67
CA ARG A 225 10.62 -14.82 -3.49
C ARG A 225 11.63 -13.74 -3.10
N LYS A 226 11.54 -12.54 -3.66
CA LYS A 226 12.43 -11.43 -3.30
C LYS A 226 12.19 -10.95 -1.86
N LYS A 227 10.92 -10.86 -1.45
CA LYS A 227 10.53 -10.53 -0.08
C LYS A 227 11.06 -11.57 0.91
N GLU A 228 10.88 -12.86 0.63
CA GLU A 228 11.37 -13.94 1.48
C GLU A 228 12.90 -13.91 1.62
N ASN A 229 13.63 -13.77 0.51
CA ASN A 229 15.09 -13.62 0.52
C ASN A 229 15.58 -12.41 1.34
N LEU A 230 14.86 -11.28 1.27
CA LEU A 230 15.18 -10.10 2.07
C LEU A 230 14.94 -10.33 3.55
N LEU A 231 13.85 -11.02 3.92
CA LEU A 231 13.57 -11.41 5.31
C LEU A 231 14.65 -12.34 5.85
N THR A 232 15.09 -13.34 5.07
CA THR A 232 16.19 -14.24 5.45
C THR A 232 17.49 -13.46 5.68
N LYS A 233 17.87 -12.57 4.76
CA LYS A 233 19.05 -11.72 4.91
C LYS A 233 18.98 -10.79 6.12
N ALA A 234 17.80 -10.20 6.38
CA ALA A 234 17.60 -9.37 7.56
C ALA A 234 17.83 -10.16 8.85
N SER A 235 17.29 -11.37 8.93
CA SER A 235 17.50 -12.29 10.06
C SER A 235 18.98 -12.66 10.23
N GLU A 236 19.69 -12.96 9.14
CA GLU A 236 21.14 -13.24 9.17
C GLU A 236 21.94 -12.04 9.70
N PHE A 237 21.59 -10.81 9.28
CA PHE A 237 22.24 -9.60 9.79
C PHE A 237 21.97 -9.36 11.27
N GLU A 238 20.74 -9.58 11.75
CA GLU A 238 20.41 -9.49 13.17
C GLU A 238 21.22 -10.51 14.00
N MET A 239 21.35 -11.75 13.51
CA MET A 239 22.19 -12.76 14.12
C MET A 239 23.68 -12.36 14.12
N ALA A 240 24.20 -11.81 13.02
CA ALA A 240 25.59 -11.36 12.95
C ALA A 240 25.88 -10.19 13.92
N VAL A 241 24.95 -9.24 14.03
CA VAL A 241 25.06 -8.09 14.96
C VAL A 241 25.02 -8.56 16.41
N THR A 242 24.09 -9.46 16.75
CA THR A 242 23.99 -10.01 18.12
C THR A 242 25.25 -10.81 18.48
N GLN A 243 25.76 -11.66 17.58
CA GLN A 243 27.03 -12.37 17.80
C GLN A 243 28.22 -11.42 17.98
N LYS A 244 28.30 -10.34 17.18
CA LYS A 244 29.36 -9.33 17.32
C LYS A 244 29.30 -8.63 18.68
N LYS A 245 28.09 -8.28 19.15
CA LYS A 245 27.86 -7.68 20.47
C LYS A 245 28.28 -8.62 21.60
N ILE A 246 27.96 -9.92 21.50
CA ILE A 246 28.39 -10.94 22.47
C ILE A 246 29.92 -11.04 22.49
N ARG A 247 30.57 -11.19 21.33
CA ARG A 247 32.03 -11.27 21.22
C ARG A 247 32.72 -10.04 21.83
N GLN A 248 32.23 -8.83 21.56
CA GLN A 248 32.78 -7.60 22.14
C GLN A 248 32.64 -7.57 23.66
N ARG A 249 31.48 -7.98 24.21
CA ARG A 249 31.28 -8.10 25.67
C ARG A 249 32.27 -9.08 26.29
N THR A 250 32.48 -10.25 25.68
CA THR A 250 33.43 -11.25 26.17
C THR A 250 34.88 -10.73 26.16
N ILE A 251 35.29 -10.03 25.09
CA ILE A 251 36.63 -9.42 25.00
C ILE A 251 36.80 -8.35 26.09
N ALA A 252 35.81 -7.47 26.25
CA ALA A 252 35.84 -6.42 27.28
C ALA A 252 35.93 -7.02 28.69
N GLN A 253 35.16 -8.08 28.97
CA GLN A 253 35.19 -8.78 30.25
C GLN A 253 36.55 -9.44 30.53
N LYS A 254 37.14 -10.10 29.53
CA LYS A 254 38.50 -10.66 29.64
C LYS A 254 39.53 -9.57 29.92
N LYS A 255 39.50 -8.46 29.19
CA LYS A 255 40.41 -7.31 29.39
C LYS A 255 40.24 -6.71 30.79
N GLY A 256 39.00 -6.55 31.26
CA GLY A 256 38.70 -6.11 32.62
C GLY A 256 39.30 -7.04 33.69
N ALA A 257 39.12 -8.36 33.54
CA ALA A 257 39.68 -9.33 34.46
C ALA A 257 41.23 -9.28 34.52
N THR A 258 41.90 -9.13 33.38
CA THR A 258 43.36 -8.99 33.33
C THR A 258 43.85 -7.75 34.09
N LEU A 259 43.18 -6.60 33.89
CA LEU A 259 43.53 -5.35 34.58
C LEU A 259 43.28 -5.46 36.09
N CYS A 260 42.18 -6.05 36.52
CA CYS A 260 41.90 -6.28 37.94
C CYS A 260 42.95 -7.19 38.58
N ASN A 261 43.37 -8.25 37.91
CA ASN A 261 44.40 -9.15 38.43
C ASN A 261 45.77 -8.45 38.53
N ALA A 262 46.14 -7.65 37.53
CA ALA A 262 47.37 -6.84 37.58
C ALA A 262 47.34 -5.83 38.74
N ALA A 263 46.20 -5.17 38.97
CA ALA A 263 46.03 -4.25 40.10
C ALA A 263 46.16 -4.98 41.46
N ARG A 264 45.56 -6.17 41.60
CA ARG A 264 45.68 -6.99 42.81
C ARG A 264 47.13 -7.38 43.11
N GLU A 265 47.90 -7.81 42.12
CA GLU A 265 49.32 -8.12 42.31
C GLU A 265 50.15 -6.88 42.69
N ARG A 266 49.84 -5.72 42.10
CA ARG A 266 50.50 -4.47 42.47
C ARG A 266 50.23 -4.09 43.93
N ILE A 267 49.00 -4.24 44.40
CA ILE A 267 48.63 -4.01 45.81
C ILE A 267 49.41 -4.96 46.73
N ARG A 268 49.43 -6.27 46.43
CA ARG A 268 50.19 -7.26 47.22
C ARG A 268 51.69 -6.92 47.30
N ASN A 269 52.29 -6.43 46.22
CA ASN A 269 53.69 -6.01 46.23
C ASN A 269 53.93 -4.79 47.13
N ILE A 270 53.02 -3.82 47.11
CA ILE A 270 53.08 -2.65 48.01
C ILE A 270 52.97 -3.09 49.48
N GLU A 271 52.04 -3.99 49.79
CA GLU A 271 51.88 -4.55 51.14
C GLU A 271 53.17 -5.23 51.62
N ARG A 272 53.79 -6.09 50.79
CA ARG A 272 55.08 -6.74 51.12
C ARG A 272 56.20 -5.72 51.38
N LEU A 273 56.27 -4.66 50.59
CA LEU A 273 57.27 -3.60 50.77
C LEU A 273 57.04 -2.81 52.07
N ASN A 274 55.78 -2.52 52.39
CA ASN A 274 55.41 -1.81 53.62
C ASN A 274 55.77 -2.63 54.87
N VAL A 275 55.56 -3.95 54.86
CA VAL A 275 55.97 -4.83 55.97
C VAL A 275 57.48 -4.76 56.19
N ARG A 276 58.29 -4.85 55.12
CA ARG A 276 59.76 -4.72 55.24
C ARG A 276 60.20 -3.36 55.79
N ARG A 277 59.57 -2.27 55.36
CA ARG A 277 59.86 -0.92 55.88
C ARG A 277 59.54 -0.82 57.37
N TYR A 278 58.42 -1.40 57.80
CA TYR A 278 58.04 -1.43 59.21
C TYR A 278 59.07 -2.19 60.06
N GLU A 279 59.53 -3.36 59.61
CA GLU A 279 60.57 -4.13 60.30
C GLU A 279 61.90 -3.37 60.41
N MET A 280 62.32 -2.68 59.34
CA MET A 280 63.51 -1.82 59.36
C MET A 280 63.38 -0.70 60.40
N MET A 281 62.26 0.03 60.42
CA MET A 281 62.05 1.11 61.39
C MET A 281 62.09 0.58 62.83
N LYS A 282 61.50 -0.60 63.08
CA LYS A 282 61.54 -1.24 64.40
C LYS A 282 62.98 -1.58 64.83
N SER A 283 63.84 -2.01 63.91
CA SER A 283 65.25 -2.28 64.21
C SER A 283 66.04 -1.01 64.53
N GLN A 284 65.80 0.08 63.79
CA GLN A 284 66.41 1.39 64.05
C GLN A 284 65.99 1.97 65.40
N ASP A 285 64.72 1.82 65.77
CA ASP A 285 64.20 2.31 67.06
C ASP A 285 64.78 1.53 68.25
N ALA A 286 65.05 0.23 68.08
CA ALA A 286 65.76 -0.56 69.08
C ALA A 286 67.21 -0.08 69.28
N GLU A 287 67.90 0.30 68.21
CA GLU A 287 69.27 0.82 68.25
C GLU A 287 69.34 2.22 68.87
N LEU A 288 68.37 3.09 68.55
CA LEU A 288 68.24 4.42 69.15
C LEU A 288 68.04 4.36 70.66
N ASN A 289 67.19 3.43 71.13
CA ASN A 289 66.98 3.19 72.56
C ASN A 289 68.24 2.68 73.27
N ARG A 290 69.06 1.87 72.60
CA ARG A 290 70.34 1.40 73.13
C ARG A 290 71.33 2.56 73.31
N LEU A 291 71.48 3.40 72.30
CA LEU A 291 72.35 4.59 72.33
C LEU A 291 71.90 5.59 73.42
N TYR A 292 70.60 5.78 73.59
CA TYR A 292 70.05 6.68 74.61
C TYR A 292 70.43 6.24 76.05
N LYS A 293 70.38 4.94 76.35
CA LYS A 293 70.81 4.37 77.65
C LYS A 293 72.30 4.58 77.90
N GLU A 294 73.13 4.33 76.90
CA GLU A 294 74.59 4.48 77.01
C GLU A 294 75.00 5.94 77.25
N LYS A 295 74.32 6.88 76.59
CA LYS A 295 74.54 8.32 76.80
C LYS A 295 74.12 8.78 78.19
N THR A 296 72.99 8.33 78.71
CA THR A 296 72.53 8.72 80.06
C THR A 296 73.49 8.26 81.15
N GLU A 297 74.08 7.08 81.00
CA GLU A 297 75.10 6.53 81.91
C GLU A 297 76.41 7.33 81.87
N THR A 298 76.81 7.78 80.68
CA THR A 298 78.00 8.63 80.48
C THR A 298 77.81 10.01 81.10
N VAL A 299 76.63 10.61 80.95
CA VAL A 299 76.28 11.89 81.60
C VAL A 299 76.31 11.77 83.13
N LYS A 300 75.83 10.66 83.69
CA LYS A 300 75.86 10.40 85.14
C LYS A 300 77.30 10.37 85.68
N LYS A 301 78.20 9.65 85.00
CA LYS A 301 79.64 9.61 85.35
C LYS A 301 80.31 11.00 85.30
N LEU A 302 79.98 11.81 84.30
CA LEU A 302 80.51 13.18 84.16
C LEU A 302 80.00 14.12 85.26
N LYS A 303 78.72 14.00 85.64
CA LYS A 303 78.09 14.80 86.69
C LYS A 303 78.73 14.53 88.05
N ASP A 304 79.02 13.26 88.37
CA ASP A 304 79.73 12.88 89.59
C ASP A 304 81.17 13.40 89.63
N LYS A 305 81.87 13.39 88.48
CA LYS A 305 83.23 13.95 88.37
C LYS A 305 83.25 15.47 88.57
N SER A 306 82.28 16.19 88.01
CA SER A 306 82.11 17.64 88.22
C SER A 306 81.85 17.98 89.70
N ARG A 307 81.03 17.18 90.39
CA ARG A 307 80.72 17.38 91.81
C ARG A 307 81.95 17.21 92.71
N ARG A 308 82.82 16.22 92.41
CA ARG A 308 84.10 16.02 93.12
C ARG A 308 85.06 17.20 92.93
N LEU A 309 85.17 17.72 91.72
CA LEU A 309 86.04 18.87 91.41
C LEU A 309 85.58 20.16 92.10
N LYS A 310 84.28 20.43 92.15
CA LYS A 310 83.74 21.57 92.93
C LYS A 310 84.05 21.49 94.42
N LYS A 311 84.04 20.27 94.99
CA LYS A 311 84.36 20.06 96.42
C LYS A 311 85.84 20.34 96.74
N ASN A 312 86.74 20.00 95.81
CA ASN A 312 88.18 20.29 95.96
C ASN A 312 88.51 21.77 95.79
N ASN A 313 87.80 22.51 94.93
CA ASN A 313 88.06 23.93 94.70
C ASN A 313 87.76 24.81 95.95
N ASN A 314 86.71 24.46 96.71
CA ASN A 314 86.40 25.14 97.98
C ASN A 314 87.44 24.86 99.08
N GLY A 315 88.16 23.73 99.02
CA GLY A 315 89.25 23.41 99.94
C GLY A 315 90.49 24.27 99.68
N PHE A 316 90.86 24.45 98.41
CA PHE A 316 92.01 25.28 98.02
C PHE A 316 91.81 26.77 98.33
N LEU A 317 90.58 27.30 98.15
CA LEU A 317 90.26 28.70 98.48
C LEU A 317 90.38 29.03 99.98
N LYS A 318 90.05 28.08 100.87
CA LYS A 318 90.21 28.26 102.33
C LYS A 318 91.69 28.21 102.75
N GLN A 319 92.48 27.31 102.18
CA GLN A 319 93.92 27.26 102.46
C GLN A 319 94.67 28.49 101.92
N GLY A 320 94.25 29.04 100.78
CA GLY A 320 94.83 30.26 100.21
C GLY A 320 94.65 31.49 101.11
N LYS A 321 93.46 31.70 101.69
CA LYS A 321 93.20 32.86 102.57
C LYS A 321 94.05 32.83 103.85
N ILE A 322 94.18 31.66 104.49
CA ILE A 322 94.96 31.50 105.73
C ILE A 322 96.45 31.75 105.47
N MET A 323 96.95 31.38 104.29
CA MET A 323 98.36 31.58 103.92
C MET A 323 98.68 33.07 103.68
N ILE A 324 97.75 33.84 103.10
CA ILE A 324 97.90 35.28 102.84
C ILE A 324 97.97 36.06 104.17
N GLU A 325 97.04 35.82 105.11
CA GLU A 325 97.07 36.47 106.43
C GLU A 325 98.39 36.20 107.18
N LYS A 326 98.92 34.97 107.07
CA LYS A 326 100.19 34.59 107.71
C LYS A 326 101.39 35.33 107.11
N LEU A 327 101.40 35.52 105.79
CA LEU A 327 102.44 36.27 105.08
C LEU A 327 102.36 37.78 105.36
N GLU A 328 101.16 38.35 105.48
CA GLU A 328 100.98 39.76 105.86
C GLU A 328 101.49 40.04 107.29
N CYS A 329 101.23 39.14 108.24
CA CYS A 329 101.81 39.24 109.58
C CYS A 329 103.35 39.16 109.57
N GLN A 330 103.93 38.28 108.75
CA GLN A 330 105.39 38.16 108.61
C GLN A 330 106.02 39.39 107.94
N LEU A 331 105.36 39.97 106.93
CA LEU A 331 105.84 41.17 106.24
C LEU A 331 105.85 42.39 107.18
N ASN A 332 104.81 42.57 108.00
CA ASN A 332 104.75 43.65 108.97
C ASN A 332 105.79 43.51 110.10
N ALA A 333 106.12 42.28 110.49
CA ALA A 333 107.21 41.99 111.43
C ALA A 333 108.58 42.31 110.83
N LEU A 334 108.80 42.00 109.55
CA LEU A 334 110.04 42.33 108.83
C LEU A 334 110.21 43.83 108.58
N ILE A 335 109.13 44.57 108.25
CA ILE A 335 109.19 46.03 108.11
C ILE A 335 109.51 46.70 109.46
N SER A 336 108.94 46.20 110.56
CA SER A 336 109.25 46.70 111.91
C SER A 336 110.68 46.39 112.35
N ALA A 337 111.22 45.23 111.97
CA ALA A 337 112.62 44.85 112.24
C ALA A 337 113.62 45.64 111.37
N ALA A 338 113.30 45.87 110.10
CA ALA A 338 114.14 46.62 109.17
C ALA A 338 114.21 48.13 109.50
N ALA A 339 113.15 48.70 110.09
CA ALA A 339 113.16 50.09 110.56
C ALA A 339 114.05 50.32 111.83
N ALA A 340 114.42 49.25 112.54
CA ALA A 340 115.11 49.34 113.84
C ALA A 340 116.64 49.13 113.78
N MET A 341 117.23 48.71 112.65
CA MET A 341 118.66 48.41 112.58
C MET A 341 119.44 49.37 111.66
N LYS A 342 120.20 50.29 112.29
CA LYS A 342 121.34 50.98 111.68
C LYS A 342 122.56 50.06 111.73
N LEU A 343 123.14 49.78 110.55
CA LEU A 343 124.34 48.99 110.26
C LEU A 343 124.15 47.46 110.26
N CYS A 344 124.07 46.86 109.06
CA CYS A 344 124.38 45.43 108.83
C CYS A 344 125.34 45.27 107.63
N PRO A 345 126.41 44.44 107.72
CA PRO A 345 127.45 44.31 106.69
C PRO A 345 127.03 43.52 105.43
N PHE A 346 127.85 43.67 104.37
CA PHE A 346 127.65 43.25 102.98
C PHE A 346 127.31 41.76 102.74
N GLU A 347 127.67 40.85 103.63
CA GLU A 347 127.52 39.40 103.42
C GLU A 347 126.06 38.91 103.50
N GLU A 348 125.18 39.60 104.22
CA GLU A 348 123.76 39.23 104.31
C GLU A 348 122.92 39.71 103.11
N HIS A 349 123.36 40.75 102.38
CA HIS A 349 122.67 41.23 101.17
C HIS A 349 122.62 40.15 100.07
N GLN A 350 123.68 39.34 99.93
CA GLN A 350 123.75 38.29 98.90
C GLN A 350 122.78 37.13 99.17
N TYR A 351 122.51 36.83 100.45
CA TYR A 351 121.62 35.73 100.84
C TYR A 351 120.14 36.06 100.56
N ILE A 352 119.74 37.32 100.81
CA ILE A 352 118.37 37.79 100.55
C ILE A 352 118.08 37.81 99.04
N ILE A 353 119.01 38.28 98.20
CA ILE A 353 118.83 38.30 96.74
C ILE A 353 118.68 36.89 96.16
N ASN A 354 119.46 35.92 96.65
CA ASN A 354 119.37 34.53 96.19
C ASN A 354 118.06 33.84 96.65
N ALA A 355 117.56 34.15 97.84
CA ALA A 355 116.28 33.64 98.32
C ALA A 355 115.09 34.17 97.50
N VAL A 356 115.10 35.45 97.12
CA VAL A 356 114.05 36.06 96.29
C VAL A 356 114.05 35.51 94.85
N SER A 357 115.23 35.29 94.24
CA SER A 357 115.31 34.70 92.89
C SER A 357 114.78 33.26 92.81
N SER A 358 114.99 32.44 93.84
CA SER A 358 114.41 31.08 93.89
C SER A 358 112.89 31.08 94.07
N ALA A 359 112.34 32.06 94.82
CA ALA A 359 110.90 32.19 95.01
C ALA A 359 110.17 32.60 93.72
N VAL A 360 110.76 33.46 92.89
CA VAL A 360 110.18 33.89 91.61
C VAL A 360 110.17 32.75 90.58
N LYS A 361 111.22 31.90 90.55
CA LYS A 361 111.30 30.76 89.62
C LYS A 361 110.23 29.69 89.91
N ASN A 362 109.96 29.40 91.19
CA ASN A 362 108.91 28.45 91.60
C ASN A 362 107.46 28.96 91.35
N GLN A 363 107.26 30.27 91.18
CA GLN A 363 105.94 30.83 90.86
C GLN A 363 105.62 30.74 89.36
N ALA A 364 106.64 30.80 88.49
CA ALA A 364 106.47 30.68 87.04
C ALA A 364 105.98 29.26 86.62
N GLU A 365 106.45 28.20 87.27
CA GLU A 365 105.98 26.82 86.99
C GLU A 365 104.52 26.58 87.40
N LYS A 366 104.00 27.31 88.40
CA LYS A 366 102.58 27.24 88.82
C LYS A 366 101.62 27.96 87.87
N VAL A 367 102.08 28.97 87.15
CA VAL A 367 101.25 29.68 86.15
C VAL A 367 101.06 28.83 84.89
N MET A 368 102.08 28.10 84.44
CA MET A 368 101.96 27.19 83.29
C MET A 368 100.97 26.03 83.55
N THR A 369 100.87 25.54 84.79
CA THR A 369 99.87 24.51 85.15
C THR A 369 98.43 25.05 85.23
N PHE A 370 98.25 26.36 85.42
CA PHE A 370 96.94 26.99 85.37
C PHE A 370 96.44 27.15 83.93
N ASP A 371 97.32 27.53 83.00
CA ASP A 371 96.99 27.67 81.58
C ASP A 371 96.61 26.33 80.92
N GLU A 372 97.27 25.22 81.28
CA GLU A 372 96.86 23.88 80.84
C GLU A 372 95.48 23.47 81.36
N MET A 373 95.11 23.86 82.60
CA MET A 373 93.78 23.60 83.15
C MET A 373 92.71 24.47 82.47
N SER A 374 93.02 25.73 82.17
CA SER A 374 92.11 26.63 81.45
C SER A 374 91.82 26.12 80.03
N LEU A 375 92.83 25.59 79.33
CA LEU A 375 92.68 24.99 78.00
C LEU A 375 91.82 23.70 78.02
N LYS A 376 91.94 22.87 79.07
CA LYS A 376 91.09 21.68 79.27
C LYS A 376 89.63 22.03 79.55
N VAL A 377 89.36 23.12 80.27
CA VAL A 377 87.99 23.62 80.50
C VAL A 377 87.37 24.16 79.20
N LYS A 378 88.13 24.91 78.39
CA LYS A 378 87.67 25.43 77.10
C LYS A 378 87.32 24.30 76.11
N ASN A 379 88.19 23.30 75.98
CA ASN A 379 87.93 22.12 75.13
C ASN A 379 86.74 21.25 75.60
N MET A 380 86.42 21.24 76.90
CA MET A 380 85.21 20.59 77.41
C MET A 380 83.94 21.41 77.10
N GLY A 381 84.01 22.74 77.15
CA GLY A 381 82.92 23.63 76.74
C GLY A 381 82.52 23.43 75.28
N ASP A 382 83.50 23.38 74.37
CA ASP A 382 83.26 23.18 72.93
C ASP A 382 82.69 21.79 72.61
N ARG A 383 83.04 20.76 73.40
CA ARG A 383 82.45 19.41 73.30
C ARG A 383 80.99 19.33 73.77
N ILE A 384 80.59 20.16 74.72
CA ILE A 384 79.19 20.26 75.17
C ILE A 384 78.36 21.05 74.15
N GLY A 385 78.91 22.13 73.58
CA GLY A 385 78.26 22.90 72.50
C GLY A 385 77.95 22.07 71.27
N LYS A 386 78.89 21.22 70.82
CA LYS A 386 78.68 20.29 69.69
C LYS A 386 77.67 19.17 69.98
N LEU A 387 77.37 18.87 71.24
CA LEU A 387 76.36 17.87 71.61
C LEU A 387 74.94 18.45 71.72
N ALA A 388 74.80 19.77 71.85
CA ALA A 388 73.52 20.47 71.89
C ALA A 388 72.94 20.75 70.49
N GLN A 389 73.78 20.83 69.45
CA GLN A 389 73.36 21.02 68.04
C GLN A 389 72.79 19.78 67.34
N VAL A 390 72.70 18.63 68.01
CA VAL A 390 72.16 17.37 67.44
C VAL A 390 70.69 17.13 67.86
N PHE A 391 70.09 18.02 68.65
CA PHE A 391 68.70 17.91 69.13
C PHE A 391 67.83 19.16 68.87
N LEU A 392 68.17 19.96 67.84
CA LEU A 392 67.29 20.93 67.21
C LEU A 392 67.17 20.63 65.72
#